data_AF-A0AAW0H186-F1
#
_entry.id   AF-A0AAW0H186-F1
#
_cell.length_a   1.000
_cell.length_b   1.000
_cell.length_c   1.000
_cell.angle_alpha   90.00
_cell.angle_beta   90.00
_cell.angle_gamma   90.00
#
_symmetry.space_group_name_H-M   'P 1'
#
loop_
_entity.id
_entity.type
_entity.pdbx_description
1 polymer ?
#
loop_
_entity_poly.entity_id
_entity_poly.type
_entity_poly.pdbx_seq_one_letter_code
_entity_poly.pdbx_strand_id
1 'polypeptide(L)'
;MMVYVSPNAQDRNNPYIFSDELILGQGCPATKIHTYQYDFMYPVSDCGIRTKVISKDTIYFETEMYFVPRNSRFENQTIPLECYASRKSVWLTAASTDEDPKVPASIFRTDFEVTPEYL
;
A
#
# COMPACT_ATOMS: atom_id res chain seq x y z
N MET A 1 1.27 0.28 -3.51
CA MET A 1 2.04 -0.50 -4.48
C MET A 1 2.52 -1.78 -3.80
N MET A 2 2.47 -2.90 -4.52
CA MET A 2 3.00 -4.19 -4.04
C MET A 2 4.12 -4.62 -4.97
N VAL A 3 5.29 -4.92 -4.39
CA VAL A 3 6.46 -5.41 -5.12
C VAL A 3 6.94 -6.69 -4.44
N TYR A 4 7.18 -7.72 -5.24
CA TYR A 4 7.71 -9.00 -4.79
C TYR A 4 9.08 -9.20 -5.40
N VAL A 5 10.09 -9.45 -4.56
CA VAL A 5 11.47 -9.67 -5.00
C VAL A 5 11.89 -11.08 -4.63
N SER A 6 12.41 -11.82 -5.60
CA SER A 6 13.08 -13.09 -5.35
C SER A 6 14.50 -12.81 -4.83
N PRO A 7 14.95 -13.48 -3.76
CA PRO A 7 16.28 -13.25 -3.18
C PRO A 7 17.40 -13.86 -4.01
N ASN A 8 17.13 -14.50 -5.15
CA ASN A 8 18.16 -15.19 -5.93
C ASN A 8 19.14 -14.20 -6.59
N ALA A 9 20.41 -14.32 -6.26
CA ALA A 9 21.49 -13.57 -6.87
C ALA A 9 22.15 -14.39 -7.99
N GLN A 10 22.73 -13.70 -8.98
CA GLN A 10 23.50 -14.37 -10.04
C GLN A 10 24.89 -14.83 -9.57
N ASP A 11 25.34 -14.38 -8.39
CA ASP A 11 26.64 -14.75 -7.81
C ASP A 11 26.65 -16.21 -7.31
N ARG A 12 27.64 -16.99 -7.73
CA ARG A 12 27.84 -18.37 -7.29
C ARG A 12 28.37 -18.47 -5.85
N ASN A 13 29.04 -17.44 -5.35
CA ASN A 13 29.63 -17.45 -4.00
C ASN A 13 28.64 -16.95 -2.94
N ASN A 14 27.78 -16.01 -3.32
CA ASN A 14 26.67 -15.56 -2.49
C ASN A 14 25.37 -15.58 -3.32
N PRO A 15 24.66 -16.72 -3.36
CA PRO A 15 23.49 -16.88 -4.22
C PRO A 15 22.25 -16.15 -3.70
N TYR A 16 22.35 -15.42 -2.58
CA TYR A 16 21.21 -14.75 -1.96
C TYR A 16 21.47 -13.27 -1.71
N ILE A 17 20.48 -12.46 -2.09
CA ILE A 17 20.34 -11.06 -1.70
C ILE A 17 19.66 -11.02 -0.35
N PHE A 18 20.23 -10.28 0.60
CA PHE A 18 19.59 -10.05 1.89
C PHE A 18 18.54 -8.95 1.78
N SER A 19 17.50 -9.02 2.62
CA SER A 19 16.38 -8.08 2.55
C SER A 19 16.76 -6.64 2.88
N ASP A 20 17.80 -6.42 3.68
CA ASP A 20 18.34 -5.09 4.03
C ASP A 20 19.27 -4.51 2.95
N GLU A 21 19.68 -5.31 1.97
CA GLU A 21 20.36 -4.81 0.78
C GLU A 21 19.36 -4.18 -0.20
N LEU A 22 18.06 -4.27 0.07
CA LEU A 22 16.98 -3.77 -0.79
C LEU A 22 16.19 -2.67 -0.07
N ILE A 23 16.08 -1.52 -0.74
CA ILE A 23 15.40 -0.34 -0.21
C ILE A 23 14.45 0.19 -1.27
N LEU A 24 13.17 0.31 -0.94
CA LEU A 24 12.18 0.92 -1.83
C LEU A 24 12.15 2.44 -1.63
N GLY A 25 12.32 3.18 -2.72
CA GLY A 25 12.17 4.63 -2.79
C GLY A 25 12.95 5.34 -1.68
N GLN A 26 12.25 6.11 -0.85
CA GLN A 26 12.84 6.96 0.20
C GLN A 26 13.24 6.20 1.49
N GLY A 27 13.84 5.01 1.37
CA GLY A 27 14.36 4.30 2.56
C GLY A 27 13.46 3.19 3.11
N CYS A 28 12.41 2.79 2.40
CA CYS A 28 11.46 1.83 2.92
C CYS A 28 11.97 0.37 2.84
N PRO A 29 12.05 -0.37 3.96
CA PRO A 29 12.52 -1.75 3.96
C PRO A 29 11.42 -2.73 3.49
N ALA A 30 11.77 -4.00 3.35
CA ALA A 30 10.78 -5.06 3.12
C ALA A 30 9.76 -5.12 4.27
N THR A 31 8.47 -5.21 3.95
CA THR A 31 7.41 -5.31 4.95
C THR A 31 7.21 -6.75 5.44
N LYS A 32 7.49 -7.74 4.59
CA LYS A 32 7.53 -9.16 4.97
C LYS A 32 8.71 -9.84 4.30
N ILE A 33 9.32 -10.76 5.04
CA ILE A 33 10.48 -11.52 4.61
C ILE A 33 10.10 -13.00 4.68
N HIS A 34 10.06 -13.65 3.52
CA HIS A 34 9.88 -15.10 3.38
C HIS A 34 11.17 -15.72 2.87
N THR A 35 11.29 -17.05 2.97
CA THR A 35 12.49 -17.79 2.56
C THR A 35 12.90 -17.54 1.10
N TYR A 36 11.93 -17.33 0.20
CA TYR A 36 12.17 -17.18 -1.24
C TYR A 36 11.53 -15.92 -1.83
N GLN A 37 11.09 -14.99 -0.98
CA GLN A 37 10.39 -13.80 -1.43
C GLN A 37 10.46 -12.70 -0.37
N TYR A 38 10.71 -11.48 -0.81
CA TYR A 38 10.55 -10.28 0.01
C TYR A 38 9.39 -9.46 -0.53
N ASP A 39 8.49 -9.08 0.37
CA ASP A 39 7.31 -8.29 0.04
C ASP A 39 7.58 -6.83 0.43
N PHE A 40 7.32 -5.91 -0.48
CA PHE A 40 7.26 -4.48 -0.20
C PHE A 40 5.83 -4.01 -0.47
N MET A 41 5.08 -3.81 0.61
CA MET A 41 3.66 -3.45 0.56
C MET A 41 3.45 -2.10 1.21
N TYR A 42 3.42 -1.04 0.41
CA TYR A 42 3.26 0.33 0.90
C TYR A 42 2.10 1.05 0.22
N PRO A 43 1.40 1.97 0.90
CA PRO A 43 0.47 2.89 0.25
C PRO A 43 1.17 3.67 -0.88
N VAL A 44 0.43 4.00 -1.95
CA VAL A 44 1.00 4.76 -3.09
C VAL A 44 1.34 6.21 -2.75
N SER A 45 0.93 6.68 -1.57
CA SER A 45 1.30 7.99 -1.00
C SER A 45 2.64 7.98 -0.26
N ASP A 46 3.19 6.80 0.01
CA ASP A 46 4.30 6.62 0.94
C ASP A 46 5.59 6.26 0.18
N CYS A 47 6.71 6.19 0.91
CA CYS A 47 8.01 5.73 0.40
C CYS A 47 8.55 6.50 -0.82
N GLY A 48 8.04 7.71 -1.08
CA GLY A 48 8.41 8.50 -2.25
C GLY A 48 7.84 7.97 -3.56
N ILE A 49 6.80 7.12 -3.52
CA ILE A 49 6.09 6.67 -4.73
C ILE A 49 5.39 7.88 -5.37
N ARG A 50 5.76 8.17 -6.61
CA ARG A 50 5.23 9.31 -7.36
C ARG A 50 4.01 8.88 -8.14
N THR A 51 2.94 9.66 -8.03
CA THR A 51 1.70 9.43 -8.76
C THR A 51 1.52 10.50 -9.82
N LYS A 52 1.27 10.11 -11.08
CA LYS A 52 0.99 11.01 -12.20
C LYS A 52 -0.28 10.57 -12.91
N VAL A 53 -1.15 11.52 -13.25
CA VAL A 53 -2.34 11.24 -14.08
C VAL A 53 -1.94 11.44 -15.53
N ILE A 54 -1.88 10.36 -16.32
CA ILE A 54 -1.42 10.42 -17.72
C ILE A 54 -2.58 10.49 -18.72
N SER A 55 -3.78 10.06 -18.33
CA SER A 55 -4.98 10.14 -19.16
C SER A 55 -6.21 10.29 -18.26
N LYS A 56 -7.39 10.49 -18.86
CA LYS A 56 -8.67 10.60 -18.13
C LYS A 56 -8.91 9.41 -17.19
N ASP A 57 -8.49 8.21 -17.62
CA ASP A 57 -8.79 6.94 -16.96
C ASP A 57 -7.55 6.18 -16.47
N THR A 58 -6.33 6.72 -16.66
CA THR A 58 -5.07 6.03 -16.32
C THR A 58 -4.21 6.85 -15.38
N ILE A 59 -3.77 6.21 -14.30
CA ILE A 59 -2.81 6.72 -13.33
C ILE A 59 -1.52 5.92 -13.47
N TYR A 60 -0.40 6.62 -13.46
CA TYR A 60 0.95 6.09 -13.49
C TYR A 60 1.60 6.28 -12.13
N PHE A 61 2.14 5.20 -11.58
CA PHE A 61 2.94 5.17 -10.37
C PHE A 61 4.37 4.85 -10.71
N GLU A 62 5.29 5.60 -10.11
CA GLU A 62 6.73 5.50 -10.36
C GLU A 62 7.48 5.56 -9.05
N THR A 63 8.41 4.63 -8.87
CA THR A 63 9.35 4.61 -7.74
C THR A 63 10.59 3.86 -8.18
N GLU A 64 11.63 3.90 -7.35
CA GLU A 64 12.85 3.14 -7.56
C GLU A 64 13.03 2.09 -6.46
N MET A 65 13.71 0.99 -6.78
CA MET A 65 14.27 0.04 -5.82
C MET A 65 15.79 0.18 -5.85
N TYR A 66 16.39 0.40 -4.69
CA TYR A 66 17.83 0.50 -4.52
C TYR A 66 18.36 -0.83 -3.99
N PHE A 67 19.28 -1.43 -4.75
CA PHE A 67 20.09 -2.55 -4.30
C PHE A 67 21.45 -2.04 -3.85
N VAL A 68 21.73 -2.13 -2.55
CA VAL A 68 22.96 -1.71 -1.90
C VAL A 68 23.64 -2.95 -1.32
N PRO A 69 24.49 -3.64 -2.09
CA PRO A 69 25.13 -4.87 -1.66
C PRO A 69 26.06 -4.61 -0.46
N ARG A 70 26.03 -5.49 0.54
CA ARG A 70 26.99 -5.48 1.66
C ARG A 70 28.41 -5.77 1.19
N ASN A 71 28.54 -6.53 0.11
CA ASN A 71 29.84 -6.89 -0.47
C ASN A 71 30.25 -5.85 -1.51
N SER A 72 31.40 -5.22 -1.31
CA SER A 72 31.97 -4.19 -2.19
C SER A 72 32.34 -4.68 -3.59
N ARG A 73 32.14 -5.96 -3.91
CA ARG A 73 32.34 -6.52 -5.26
C ARG A 73 31.24 -6.12 -6.24
N PHE A 74 30.04 -5.80 -5.74
CA PHE A 74 28.92 -5.39 -6.57
C PHE A 74 28.70 -3.88 -6.42
N GLU A 75 28.39 -3.23 -7.54
CA GLU A 75 27.99 -1.82 -7.53
C GLU A 75 26.55 -1.68 -7.06
N ASN A 76 26.26 -0.52 -6.48
CA ASN A 76 24.89 -0.15 -6.13
C ASN A 76 24.05 -0.05 -7.42
N GLN A 77 22.87 -0.64 -7.40
CA GLN A 77 21.95 -0.62 -8.54
C GLN A 77 20.67 0.10 -8.18
N THR A 78 20.13 0.84 -9.15
CA THR A 78 18.81 1.47 -9.06
C THR A 78 17.93 0.81 -10.11
N ILE A 79 16.83 0.20 -9.67
CA ILE A 79 15.88 -0.51 -10.51
C ILE A 79 14.60 0.33 -10.56
N PRO A 80 14.26 0.94 -11.72
CA PRO A 80 13.03 1.70 -11.85
C PRO A 80 11.83 0.74 -11.80
N LEU A 81 10.80 1.14 -11.06
CA LEU A 81 9.55 0.41 -10.91
C LEU A 81 8.39 1.29 -11.37
N GLU A 82 7.61 0.74 -12.29
CA GLU A 82 6.48 1.42 -12.90
C GLU A 82 5.21 0.60 -12.74
N CYS A 83 4.09 1.28 -12.50
CA CYS A 83 2.79 0.64 -12.43
C CYS A 83 1.72 1.55 -13.04
N TYR A 84 0.81 0.96 -13.81
CA TYR A 84 -0.33 1.65 -14.40
C TYR A 84 -1.61 1.08 -13.81
N ALA A 85 -2.50 1.96 -13.39
CA ALA A 85 -3.80 1.57 -12.85
C ALA A 85 -4.91 2.41 -13.46
N SER A 86 -6.13 1.86 -13.47
CA SER A 86 -7.29 2.67 -13.84
C SER A 86 -7.64 3.64 -12.73
N ARG A 87 -7.93 4.89 -13.08
CA ARG A 87 -8.46 5.89 -12.15
C ARG A 87 -9.81 5.48 -11.54
N LYS A 88 -10.55 4.58 -12.21
CA LYS A 88 -11.83 4.03 -11.73
C LYS A 88 -11.65 2.85 -10.76
N SER A 89 -10.41 2.48 -10.43
CA SER A 89 -10.13 1.39 -9.50
C SER A 89 -10.68 1.71 -8.12
N VAL A 90 -11.49 0.80 -7.56
CA VAL A 90 -12.05 0.90 -6.19
C VAL A 90 -10.96 1.07 -5.12
N TRP A 91 -9.75 0.61 -5.41
CA TRP A 91 -8.58 0.76 -4.52
C TRP A 91 -7.97 2.16 -4.52
N LEU A 92 -8.31 3.00 -5.50
CA LEU A 92 -7.80 4.36 -5.68
C LEU A 92 -8.87 5.43 -5.50
N THR A 93 -10.14 5.08 -5.67
CA THR A 93 -11.24 5.93 -5.25
C THR A 93 -11.24 5.98 -3.73
N ALA A 94 -10.91 7.13 -3.14
CA ALA A 94 -11.25 7.36 -1.73
C ALA A 94 -12.74 7.00 -1.59
N ALA A 95 -13.09 6.16 -0.61
CA ALA A 95 -14.48 6.06 -0.20
C ALA A 95 -14.89 7.50 0.09
N SER A 96 -15.73 8.08 -0.78
CA SER A 96 -16.39 9.31 -0.44
C SER A 96 -17.02 9.01 0.91
N THR A 97 -16.62 9.74 1.94
CA THR A 97 -17.53 10.00 3.04
C THR A 97 -18.73 10.65 2.37
N ASP A 98 -19.67 9.80 1.93
CA ASP A 98 -21.05 10.20 1.76
C ASP A 98 -21.37 10.95 3.03
N GLU A 99 -21.83 12.20 2.87
CA GLU A 99 -22.35 12.98 3.96
C GLU A 99 -23.20 12.07 4.86
N ASP A 100 -23.00 12.19 6.18
CA ASP A 100 -23.72 11.45 7.21
C ASP A 100 -25.15 11.14 6.74
N PRO A 101 -25.58 9.87 6.67
CA PRO A 101 -26.96 9.55 6.40
C PRO A 101 -27.78 10.23 7.48
N LYS A 102 -28.49 11.30 7.11
CA LYS A 102 -29.35 12.06 8.01
C LYS A 102 -30.40 11.09 8.52
N VAL A 103 -30.16 10.56 9.73
CA VAL A 103 -31.04 9.60 10.39
C VAL A 103 -32.44 10.22 10.38
N PRO A 104 -33.43 9.64 9.68
CA PRO A 104 -34.79 10.14 9.77
C PRO A 104 -35.19 10.04 11.24
N ALA A 105 -35.64 11.17 11.80
CA ALA A 105 -36.02 11.29 13.19
C ALA A 105 -36.91 10.11 13.60
N SER A 106 -36.50 9.45 14.68
CA SER A 106 -37.15 8.31 15.33
C SER A 106 -38.68 8.28 15.13
N ILE A 107 -39.16 7.23 14.46
CA ILE A 107 -40.58 6.84 14.43
C ILE A 107 -41.00 6.13 15.73
N PHE A 108 -40.03 5.78 16.60
CA PHE A 108 -40.33 5.21 17.91
C PHE A 108 -40.46 6.32 18.95
N ARG A 109 -41.61 7.01 18.93
CA ARG A 109 -42.22 7.52 20.15
C ARG A 109 -43.30 6.52 20.53
N THR A 110 -42.90 5.47 21.24
CA THR A 110 -43.88 4.63 21.93
C THR A 110 -44.42 5.44 23.10
N ASP A 111 -45.68 5.81 23.00
CA ASP A 111 -46.46 6.42 24.06
C ASP A 111 -46.48 5.48 25.26
N PHE A 112 -45.67 5.80 26.28
CA PHE A 112 -45.74 5.13 27.56
C PHE A 112 -46.85 5.81 28.36
N GLU A 113 -48.08 5.33 28.21
CA GLU A 113 -49.17 5.67 29.13
C GLU A 113 -48.83 5.09 30.50
N VAL A 114 -48.50 5.96 31.45
CA VAL A 114 -48.36 5.61 32.86
C VAL A 114 -49.76 5.36 33.41
N THR A 115 -50.06 4.10 33.71
CA THR A 115 -51.26 3.71 34.44
C THR A 115 -51.11 4.13 35.92
N PRO A 116 -52.10 4.82 36.52
CA PRO A 116 -52.04 5.14 37.95
C PRO A 116 -52.63 4.01 38.80
N GLU A 117 -51.99 3.85 39.96
CA GLU A 117 -52.54 3.35 41.24
C GLU A 117 -53.00 1.89 41.37
N TYR A 118 -52.39 1.19 42.33
CA TYR A 118 -53.15 0.45 43.34
C TYR A 118 -52.54 0.71 44.73
N LEU A 119 -53.45 0.93 45.68
CA LEU A 119 -53.34 1.27 47.11
C LEU A 119 -52.22 0.58 47.91
#